data_AF-A0AA41SMJ4-F1
#
_entry.id   AF-A0AA41SMJ4-F1
#
_cell.length_a   1.000
_cell.length_b   1.000
_cell.length_c   1.000
_cell.angle_alpha   90.00
_cell.angle_beta   90.00
_cell.angle_gamma   90.00
#
_symmetry.space_group_name_H-M   'P 1'
#
loop_
_entity.id
_entity.type
_entity.pdbx_description
1 polymer ?
#
loop_
_entity_poly.entity_id
_entity_poly.type
_entity_poly.pdbx_seq_one_letter_code
_entity_poly.pdbx_strand_id
1 'polypeptide(L)'
;RQHGLAWKALTLLVPGVKRLYEKKVMHVQALELLRVIGLQISNMNVQQLKEARAYDAVVRTAKFGIIEYFKELTDSCPHLIFSVDVSNENIGLFQVAVLNRQDKIYNFISQMGEKKNRAHVISSSGNNMLHLAGFLAPPSQLDKVSGAALQMQREIQWFQ
;
A
#
# COMPACT_ATOMS: atom_id res chain seq x y z
N ARG A 1 21.78 29.63 5.07
CA ARG A 1 22.99 29.05 4.42
C ARG A 1 23.66 27.93 5.23
N GLN A 2 23.57 27.88 6.57
CA GLN A 2 24.23 26.84 7.39
C GLN A 2 23.59 25.44 7.31
N HIS A 3 22.28 25.32 7.03
CA HIS A 3 21.59 24.04 6.91
C HIS A 3 22.14 23.12 5.80
N GLY A 4 22.62 23.67 4.68
CA GLY A 4 23.14 22.87 3.57
C GLY A 4 24.48 22.21 3.88
N LEU A 5 25.33 22.85 4.69
CA LEU A 5 26.64 22.32 5.08
C LEU A 5 26.49 21.20 6.13
N ALA A 6 25.63 21.42 7.13
CA ALA A 6 25.32 20.39 8.13
C ALA A 6 24.69 19.15 7.49
N TRP A 7 23.78 19.33 6.53
CA TRP A 7 23.16 18.22 5.79
C TRP A 7 24.17 17.44 4.94
N LYS A 8 25.05 18.14 4.21
CA LYS A 8 26.14 17.49 3.45
C LYS A 8 27.11 16.73 4.35
N ALA A 9 27.43 17.28 5.53
CA ALA A 9 28.28 16.59 6.49
C ALA A 9 27.61 15.32 7.03
N LEU A 10 26.31 15.39 7.39
CA LEU A 10 25.54 14.24 7.86
C LEU A 10 25.42 13.12 6.81
N THR A 11 25.20 13.46 5.55
CA THR A 11 25.12 12.45 4.47
C THR A 11 26.48 11.82 4.14
N LEU A 12 27.60 12.50 4.41
CA LEU A 12 28.94 11.95 4.23
C LEU A 12 29.38 11.09 5.42
N LEU A 13 29.14 11.57 6.64
CA LEU A 13 29.67 10.97 7.87
C LEU A 13 28.83 9.80 8.41
N VAL A 14 27.54 9.73 8.06
CA VAL A 14 26.63 8.71 8.57
C VAL A 14 26.08 7.87 7.42
N PRO A 15 26.64 6.66 7.15
CA PRO A 15 26.21 5.81 6.04
C PRO A 15 24.71 5.48 6.07
N GLY A 16 24.12 5.35 7.26
CA GLY A 16 22.67 5.14 7.41
C GLY A 16 21.83 6.30 6.86
N VAL A 17 22.25 7.54 7.10
CA VAL A 17 21.57 8.74 6.60
C VAL A 17 21.69 8.83 5.09
N LYS A 18 22.87 8.54 4.53
CA LYS A 18 23.07 8.49 3.07
C LYS A 18 22.13 7.49 2.40
N ARG A 19 22.06 6.25 2.92
CA ARG A 19 21.19 5.21 2.36
C ARG A 19 19.70 5.58 2.45
N LEU A 20 19.28 6.21 3.55
CA LEU A 20 17.90 6.69 3.69
C LEU A 20 17.58 7.80 2.69
N TYR A 21 18.52 8.75 2.49
CA TYR A 21 18.37 9.80 1.51
C TYR A 21 18.25 9.25 0.09
N GLU A 22 19.16 8.35 -0.31
CA GLU A 22 19.13 7.71 -1.63
C GLU A 22 17.81 6.96 -1.88
N LYS A 23 17.31 6.20 -0.89
CA LYS A 23 16.00 5.55 -0.96
C LYS A 23 14.86 6.53 -1.16
N LYS A 24 14.86 7.68 -0.45
CA LYS A 24 13.84 8.72 -0.62
C LYS A 24 13.91 9.35 -2.01
N VAL A 25 15.11 9.65 -2.51
CA VAL A 25 15.29 10.20 -3.86
C VAL A 25 14.76 9.22 -4.91
N MET A 26 15.14 7.94 -4.82
CA MET A 26 14.64 6.90 -5.73
C MET A 26 13.10 6.78 -5.67
N HIS A 27 12.52 6.84 -4.47
CA HIS A 27 11.07 6.78 -4.30
C HIS A 27 10.34 7.94 -5.00
N VAL A 28 10.87 9.17 -4.87
CA VAL A 28 10.32 10.36 -5.54
C VAL A 28 10.45 10.25 -7.06
N GLN A 29 11.62 9.82 -7.56
CA GLN A 29 11.82 9.64 -9.00
C GLN A 29 10.89 8.57 -9.58
N ALA A 30 10.71 7.45 -8.87
CA ALA A 30 9.79 6.40 -9.28
C ALA A 30 8.32 6.88 -9.27
N LEU A 31 7.94 7.77 -8.34
CA LEU A 31 6.62 8.40 -8.34
C LEU A 31 6.42 9.33 -9.55
N GLU A 32 7.44 10.11 -9.94
CA GLU A 32 7.36 10.95 -11.15
C GLU A 32 7.21 10.10 -12.42
N LEU A 33 7.93 8.98 -12.52
CA LEU A 33 7.74 8.03 -13.62
C LEU A 33 6.33 7.44 -13.61
N LEU A 34 5.81 7.09 -12.42
CA LEU A 34 4.47 6.55 -12.29
C LEU A 34 3.41 7.55 -12.76
N ARG A 35 3.56 8.84 -12.49
CA ARG A 35 2.66 9.89 -13.01
C ARG A 35 2.62 9.91 -14.52
N VAL A 36 3.78 9.87 -15.17
CA VAL A 36 3.87 9.84 -16.63
C VAL A 36 3.21 8.58 -17.20
N ILE A 37 3.43 7.42 -16.58
CA ILE A 37 2.76 6.17 -16.94
C ILE A 37 1.25 6.25 -16.69
N GLY A 38 0.83 6.92 -15.62
CA GLY A 38 -0.57 7.16 -15.25
C GLY A 38 -1.36 7.82 -16.38
N LEU A 39 -0.76 8.79 -17.06
CA LEU A 39 -1.33 9.44 -18.26
C LEU A 39 -1.59 8.47 -19.42
N GLN A 40 -0.86 7.36 -19.50
CA GLN A 40 -1.07 6.31 -20.50
C GLN A 40 -2.14 5.32 -20.04
N ILE A 41 -2.05 4.87 -18.79
CA ILE A 41 -2.98 3.92 -18.18
C ILE A 41 -4.42 4.47 -18.17
N SER A 42 -4.60 5.78 -18.02
CA SER A 42 -5.93 6.41 -18.05
C SER A 42 -6.68 6.20 -19.38
N ASN A 43 -5.97 5.95 -20.47
CA ASN A 43 -6.53 5.76 -21.81
C ASN A 43 -6.57 4.29 -22.25
N MET A 44 -6.11 3.37 -21.42
CA MET A 44 -6.08 1.93 -21.74
C MET A 44 -7.44 1.28 -21.53
N ASN A 45 -7.78 0.35 -22.43
CA ASN A 45 -8.92 -0.52 -22.22
C ASN A 45 -8.59 -1.66 -21.22
N VAL A 46 -9.60 -2.44 -20.85
CA VAL A 46 -9.48 -3.53 -19.88
C VAL A 46 -8.38 -4.54 -20.25
N GLN A 47 -8.24 -4.90 -21.53
CA GLN A 47 -7.26 -5.87 -21.98
C GLN A 47 -5.84 -5.31 -21.88
N GLN A 48 -5.64 -4.06 -22.32
CA GLN A 48 -4.36 -3.36 -22.20
C GLN A 48 -3.95 -3.17 -20.73
N LEU A 49 -4.89 -2.86 -19.83
CA LEU A 49 -4.63 -2.76 -18.39
C LEU A 49 -4.18 -4.10 -17.79
N LYS A 50 -4.72 -5.23 -18.27
CA LYS A 50 -4.27 -6.57 -17.87
C LYS A 50 -2.86 -6.85 -18.37
N GLU A 51 -2.57 -6.55 -19.63
CA GLU A 51 -1.24 -6.73 -20.23
C GLU A 51 -0.18 -5.86 -19.54
N ALA A 52 -0.53 -4.62 -19.20
CA ALA A 52 0.30 -3.70 -18.42
C ALA A 52 0.39 -4.07 -16.93
N ARG A 53 -0.36 -5.08 -16.47
CA ARG A 53 -0.43 -5.54 -15.08
C ARG A 53 -0.85 -4.45 -14.08
N ALA A 54 -1.70 -3.52 -14.51
CA ALA A 54 -2.16 -2.41 -13.68
C ALA A 54 -2.97 -2.90 -12.45
N TYR A 55 -3.78 -3.95 -12.63
CA TYR A 55 -4.53 -4.60 -11.55
C TYR A 55 -3.59 -5.21 -10.49
N ASP A 56 -2.54 -5.93 -10.92
CA ASP A 56 -1.54 -6.47 -9.99
C ASP A 56 -0.80 -5.34 -9.26
N ALA A 57 -0.46 -4.25 -9.98
CA ALA A 57 0.26 -3.12 -9.42
C ALA A 57 -0.52 -2.47 -8.27
N VAL A 58 -1.82 -2.18 -8.46
CA VAL A 58 -2.65 -1.56 -7.41
C VAL A 58 -2.89 -2.51 -6.23
N VAL A 59 -3.01 -3.82 -6.47
CA VAL A 59 -3.10 -4.82 -5.39
C VAL A 59 -1.81 -4.85 -4.57
N ARG A 60 -0.64 -4.81 -5.23
CA ARG A 60 0.65 -4.79 -4.53
C ARG A 60 0.84 -3.51 -3.73
N THR A 61 0.48 -2.34 -4.26
CA THR A 61 0.58 -1.09 -3.49
C THR A 61 -0.33 -1.12 -2.27
N ALA A 62 -1.54 -1.68 -2.38
CA ALA A 62 -2.41 -1.92 -1.24
C ALA A 62 -1.80 -2.88 -0.22
N LYS A 63 -1.27 -4.02 -0.67
CA LYS A 63 -0.67 -5.07 0.17
C LYS A 63 0.53 -4.57 0.97
N PHE A 64 1.38 -3.76 0.35
CA PHE A 64 2.59 -3.22 0.97
C PHE A 64 2.40 -1.84 1.63
N GLY A 65 1.21 -1.23 1.51
CA GLY A 65 0.92 0.07 2.12
C GLY A 65 1.62 1.26 1.47
N ILE A 66 1.94 1.18 0.19
CA ILE A 66 2.62 2.25 -0.57
C ILE A 66 1.54 3.24 -1.05
N ILE A 67 1.05 4.06 -0.12
CA ILE A 67 -0.13 4.92 -0.32
C ILE A 67 0.06 5.93 -1.46
N GLU A 68 1.27 6.47 -1.65
CA GLU A 68 1.57 7.43 -2.71
C GLU A 68 1.31 6.82 -4.09
N TYR A 69 1.70 5.56 -4.28
CA TYR A 69 1.58 4.87 -5.56
C TYR A 69 0.16 4.35 -5.75
N PHE A 70 -0.48 3.92 -4.65
CA PHE A 70 -1.88 3.54 -4.66
C PHE A 70 -2.76 4.69 -5.15
N LYS A 71 -2.60 5.88 -4.56
CA LYS A 71 -3.34 7.10 -4.95
C LYS A 71 -3.10 7.44 -6.41
N GLU A 72 -1.85 7.52 -6.83
CA GLU A 72 -1.50 7.87 -8.22
C GLU A 72 -2.17 6.92 -9.24
N LEU A 73 -2.15 5.60 -8.96
CA LEU A 73 -2.80 4.61 -9.82
C LEU A 73 -4.33 4.76 -9.82
N THR A 74 -4.95 4.93 -8.65
CA THR A 74 -6.42 5.07 -8.56
C THR A 74 -6.92 6.40 -9.10
N ASP A 75 -6.12 7.46 -9.02
CA ASP A 75 -6.46 8.77 -9.58
C ASP A 75 -6.34 8.74 -11.11
N SER A 76 -5.29 8.09 -11.62
CA SER A 76 -5.08 7.89 -13.07
C SER A 76 -6.13 6.97 -13.70
N CYS A 77 -6.54 5.91 -12.99
CA CYS A 77 -7.54 4.96 -13.47
C CYS A 77 -8.46 4.53 -12.31
N PRO A 78 -9.57 5.27 -12.07
CA PRO A 78 -10.47 5.02 -10.95
C PRO A 78 -11.04 3.60 -10.89
N HIS A 79 -11.19 2.92 -12.04
CA HIS A 79 -11.68 1.55 -12.09
C HIS A 79 -10.77 0.55 -11.35
N LEU A 80 -9.47 0.84 -11.21
CA LEU A 80 -8.53 -0.01 -10.49
C LEU A 80 -8.92 -0.19 -9.02
N ILE A 81 -9.74 0.69 -8.44
CA ILE A 81 -10.25 0.53 -7.07
C ILE A 81 -11.03 -0.76 -6.87
N PHE A 82 -11.58 -1.36 -7.93
CA PHE A 82 -12.35 -2.61 -7.92
C PHE A 82 -11.49 -3.86 -8.11
N SER A 83 -10.16 -3.71 -8.17
CA SER A 83 -9.23 -4.84 -8.28
C SER A 83 -9.39 -5.84 -7.13
N VAL A 84 -9.09 -7.10 -7.43
CA VAL A 84 -9.06 -8.20 -6.48
C VAL A 84 -7.69 -8.86 -6.45
N ASP A 85 -7.27 -9.34 -5.28
CA ASP A 85 -6.08 -10.16 -5.13
C ASP A 85 -6.41 -11.61 -5.52
N VAL A 86 -6.24 -11.93 -6.80
CA VAL A 86 -6.51 -13.27 -7.35
C VAL A 86 -5.65 -14.34 -6.67
N SER A 87 -4.47 -13.96 -6.17
CA SER A 87 -3.57 -14.89 -5.46
C SER A 87 -4.05 -15.23 -4.05
N ASN A 88 -5.05 -14.50 -3.54
CA ASN A 88 -5.49 -14.59 -2.16
C ASN A 88 -7.02 -14.54 -2.08
N GLU A 89 -7.66 -15.63 -2.54
CA GLU A 89 -9.10 -15.84 -2.40
C GLU A 89 -10.01 -14.80 -3.08
N ASN A 90 -9.48 -14.09 -4.09
CA ASN A 90 -10.17 -13.01 -4.82
C ASN A 90 -10.68 -11.89 -3.89
N ILE A 91 -9.97 -11.59 -2.81
CA ILE A 91 -10.35 -10.50 -1.91
C ILE A 91 -10.11 -9.13 -2.55
N GLY A 92 -11.01 -8.18 -2.32
CA GLY A 92 -10.87 -6.80 -2.80
C GLY A 92 -9.83 -5.99 -2.02
N LEU A 93 -9.42 -4.85 -2.57
CA LEU A 93 -8.38 -3.97 -2.00
C LEU A 93 -8.63 -3.56 -0.53
N PHE A 94 -9.90 -3.42 -0.13
CA PHE A 94 -10.26 -3.09 1.26
C PHE A 94 -9.89 -4.22 2.23
N GLN A 95 -10.20 -5.46 1.86
CA GLN A 95 -9.83 -6.66 2.61
C GLN A 95 -8.32 -6.91 2.58
N VAL A 96 -7.66 -6.65 1.43
CA VAL A 96 -6.19 -6.69 1.32
C VAL A 96 -5.56 -5.75 2.36
N ALA A 97 -6.06 -4.53 2.50
CA ALA A 97 -5.54 -3.56 3.47
C ALA A 97 -5.69 -4.05 4.92
N VAL A 98 -6.82 -4.66 5.28
CA VAL A 98 -7.07 -5.23 6.62
C VAL A 98 -6.16 -6.42 6.90
N LEU A 99 -6.11 -7.38 5.98
CA LEU A 99 -5.28 -8.57 6.12
C LEU A 99 -3.79 -8.22 6.29
N ASN A 100 -3.32 -7.15 5.64
CA ASN A 100 -1.92 -6.76 5.66
C ASN A 100 -1.57 -5.61 6.63
N ARG A 101 -2.52 -5.18 7.48
CA ARG A 101 -2.35 -4.08 8.45
C ARG A 101 -1.84 -2.78 7.80
N GLN A 102 -2.53 -2.33 6.74
CA GLN A 102 -2.19 -1.11 5.98
C GLN A 102 -3.22 0.01 6.18
N ASP A 103 -3.02 0.83 7.20
CA ASP A 103 -4.01 1.74 7.80
C ASP A 103 -4.28 2.89 6.85
N LYS A 104 -3.22 3.41 6.23
CA LYS A 104 -3.31 4.49 5.25
C LYS A 104 -4.15 4.09 4.04
N ILE A 105 -4.01 2.83 3.57
CA ILE A 105 -4.80 2.31 2.45
C ILE A 105 -6.25 2.10 2.91
N TYR A 106 -6.46 1.46 4.05
CA TYR A 106 -7.80 1.26 4.63
C TYR A 106 -8.55 2.59 4.79
N ASN A 107 -7.92 3.58 5.41
CA ASN A 107 -8.49 4.89 5.66
C ASN A 107 -8.80 5.63 4.36
N PHE A 108 -7.90 5.57 3.37
CA PHE A 108 -8.13 6.17 2.06
C PHE A 108 -9.36 5.58 1.36
N ILE A 109 -9.44 4.25 1.25
CA ILE A 109 -10.60 3.58 0.63
C ILE A 109 -11.88 3.86 1.42
N SER A 110 -11.81 3.87 2.76
CA SER A 110 -12.97 4.18 3.60
C SER A 110 -13.50 5.60 3.38
N GLN A 111 -12.62 6.57 3.12
CA GLN A 111 -12.98 7.97 2.86
C GLN A 111 -13.63 8.17 1.49
N MET A 112 -13.40 7.28 0.52
CA MET A 112 -14.05 7.31 -0.80
C MET A 112 -15.55 6.95 -0.75
N GLY A 113 -16.11 6.63 0.43
CA GLY A 113 -17.52 6.24 0.59
C GLY A 113 -17.80 4.75 0.38
N GLU A 114 -16.77 3.98 0.03
CA GLU A 114 -16.86 2.55 -0.29
C GLU A 114 -17.03 1.63 0.92
N LYS A 115 -16.99 2.18 2.15
CA LYS A 115 -17.03 1.40 3.40
C LYS A 115 -18.27 0.50 3.49
N LYS A 116 -19.46 1.01 3.11
CA LYS A 116 -20.72 0.26 3.21
C LYS A 116 -20.88 -0.80 2.12
N ASN A 117 -20.41 -0.52 0.91
CA ASN A 117 -20.55 -1.45 -0.21
C ASN A 117 -19.56 -2.62 -0.13
N ARG A 118 -18.40 -2.42 0.52
CA ARG A 118 -17.28 -3.37 0.47
C ARG A 118 -17.05 -4.15 1.76
N ALA A 119 -17.64 -3.74 2.88
CA ALA A 119 -17.54 -4.46 4.15
C ALA A 119 -18.25 -5.84 4.14
N HIS A 120 -19.24 -6.01 3.27
CA HIS A 120 -20.01 -7.24 3.11
C HIS A 120 -19.40 -8.23 2.10
N VAL A 121 -18.29 -7.86 1.44
CA VAL A 121 -17.60 -8.77 0.52
C VAL A 121 -17.02 -9.92 1.32
N ILE A 122 -17.26 -11.14 0.84
CA ILE A 122 -16.80 -12.39 1.42
C ILE A 122 -15.73 -12.95 0.47
N SER A 123 -14.62 -13.45 1.02
CA SER A 123 -13.61 -14.15 0.21
C SER A 123 -14.16 -15.46 -0.37
N SER A 124 -13.44 -16.08 -1.31
CA SER A 124 -13.85 -17.36 -1.88
C SER A 124 -13.99 -18.50 -0.85
N SER A 125 -13.36 -18.38 0.32
CA SER A 125 -13.44 -19.37 1.41
C SER A 125 -14.45 -19.02 2.51
N GLY A 126 -15.25 -17.96 2.32
CA GLY A 126 -16.24 -17.56 3.31
C GLY A 126 -15.73 -16.54 4.35
N ASN A 127 -14.49 -16.06 4.23
CA ASN A 127 -13.94 -15.10 5.18
C ASN A 127 -14.51 -13.69 4.93
N ASN A 128 -15.18 -13.14 5.93
CA ASN A 128 -15.49 -11.71 5.97
C ASN A 128 -14.31 -10.90 6.54
N MET A 129 -14.44 -9.57 6.54
CA MET A 129 -13.39 -8.67 7.01
C MET A 129 -12.97 -8.89 8.48
N LEU A 130 -13.89 -9.34 9.35
CA LEU A 130 -13.58 -9.63 10.75
C LEU A 130 -12.71 -10.88 10.88
N HIS A 131 -12.97 -11.93 10.10
CA HIS A 131 -12.10 -13.12 10.05
C HIS A 131 -10.69 -12.73 9.59
N LEU A 132 -10.59 -11.92 8.52
CA LEU A 132 -9.29 -11.46 8.00
C LEU A 132 -8.51 -10.59 9.00
N ALA A 133 -9.20 -9.78 9.81
CA ALA A 133 -8.58 -9.00 10.87
C ALA A 133 -8.04 -9.91 12.00
N GLY A 134 -8.69 -11.05 12.25
CA GLY A 134 -8.25 -12.03 13.25
C GLY A 134 -7.07 -12.91 12.82
N PHE A 135 -6.71 -12.93 11.54
CA PHE A 135 -5.53 -13.66 11.07
C PHE A 135 -4.24 -12.99 11.55
N LEU A 136 -3.21 -13.81 11.75
CA LEU A 136 -1.88 -13.34 12.13
C LEU A 136 -1.36 -12.35 11.07
N ALA A 137 -0.83 -11.22 11.52
CA ALA A 137 -0.27 -10.21 10.64
C ALA A 137 0.88 -10.79 9.79
N PRO A 138 1.08 -10.28 8.55
CA PRO A 138 2.14 -10.79 7.69
C PRO A 138 3.53 -10.51 8.29
N PRO A 139 4.56 -11.31 7.94
CA PRO A 139 5.93 -11.12 8.45
C PRO A 139 6.46 -9.69 8.27
N SER A 140 6.15 -9.04 7.15
CA SER A 140 6.54 -7.65 6.89
C SER A 140 6.01 -6.64 7.91
N GLN A 141 4.98 -6.98 8.69
CA GLN A 141 4.45 -6.20 9.80
C GLN A 141 5.01 -6.69 11.14
N LEU A 142 5.11 -8.01 11.33
CA LEU A 142 5.65 -8.63 12.55
C LEU A 142 7.13 -8.29 12.77
N ASP A 143 7.93 -8.25 11.71
CA ASP A 143 9.38 -8.00 11.77
C ASP A 143 9.73 -6.53 12.04
N LYS A 144 8.73 -5.63 12.02
CA LYS A 144 8.94 -4.22 12.35
C LYS A 144 9.19 -3.99 13.84
N VAL A 145 8.85 -4.96 14.70
CA VAL A 145 9.02 -4.89 16.15
C VAL A 145 9.50 -6.24 16.68
N SER A 146 10.37 -6.23 17.69
CA SER A 146 10.92 -7.47 18.25
C SER A 146 10.12 -7.94 19.46
N GLY A 147 9.57 -9.14 19.38
CA GLY A 147 8.91 -9.82 20.51
C GLY A 147 7.38 -9.73 20.51
N ALA A 148 6.74 -10.77 21.04
CA ALA A 148 5.29 -10.96 20.99
C ALA A 148 4.48 -9.84 21.67
N ALA A 149 5.00 -9.28 22.78
CA ALA A 149 4.32 -8.18 23.49
C ALA A 149 4.21 -6.91 22.63
N LEU A 150 5.28 -6.53 21.90
CA LEU A 150 5.26 -5.37 21.02
C LEU A 150 4.44 -5.61 19.74
N GLN A 151 4.42 -6.85 19.24
CA GLN A 151 3.53 -7.23 18.14
C GLN A 151 2.06 -7.07 18.56
N MET A 152 1.68 -7.59 19.73
CA MET A 152 0.31 -7.45 20.25
C MET A 152 -0.06 -5.99 20.55
N GLN A 153 0.87 -5.18 21.06
CA GLN A 153 0.64 -3.74 21.25
C GLN A 153 0.30 -3.04 19.93
N ARG A 154 1.00 -3.39 18.84
CA ARG A 154 0.74 -2.81 17.51
C ARG A 154 -0.61 -3.24 16.95
N GLU A 155 -1.00 -4.49 17.18
CA GLU A 155 -2.34 -4.99 16.80
C GLU A 155 -3.45 -4.25 17.56
N ILE A 156 -3.24 -3.89 18.83
CA ILE A 156 -4.19 -3.06 19.59
C ILE A 156 -4.28 -1.64 18.99
N GLN A 157 -3.15 -1.02 18.66
CA GLN A 157 -3.13 0.30 18.02
C GLN A 157 -3.76 0.31 16.63
N TRP A 158 -3.72 -0.81 15.93
CA TRP A 158 -4.41 -0.99 14.65
C TRP A 158 -5.93 -1.05 14.82
N PHE A 159 -6.41 -1.66 15.91
CA PHE A 159 -7.83 -1.88 16.17
C PHE A 159 -8.55 -0.61 16.66
N GLN A 160 -7.84 0.25 17.40
CA GLN A 160 -8.37 1.50 17.98
C GLN A 160 -8.35 2.65 16.97
#